data_AF-A0A2J5PW59-F1
#
_entry.id   AF-A0A2J5PW59-F1
#
_cell.length_a   1.000
_cell.length_b   1.000
_cell.length_c   1.000
_cell.angle_alpha   90.00
_cell.angle_beta   90.00
_cell.angle_gamma   90.00
#
_symmetry.space_group_name_H-M   'P 1'
#
loop_
_entity.id
_entity.type
_entity.pdbx_description
1 polymer ?
#
loop_
_entity_poly.entity_id
_entity_poly.type
_entity_poly.pdbx_seq_one_letter_code
_entity_poly.pdbx_strand_id
1 'polypeptide(L)'
;MMLKAWHLPVAPFIKEQQERLIITLWLSGDDLPPRVTLRAEEDNEELSLPMHRLRQEPHPGVVAWRGEISLVNGQPRRRYSFKLLWADRQLWFTPQGFNRFPPARLEQFAVDLPDSGPQWVADQVFYQIFPDRFARSESREAGQD
;
A
#
# COMPACT_ATOMS: atom_id res chain seq x y z
N MET A 1 8.99 -19.63 14.34
CA MET A 1 8.02 -18.53 14.18
C MET A 1 8.23 -17.91 12.81
N MET A 2 7.29 -18.13 11.89
CA MET A 2 7.30 -17.48 10.59
C MET A 2 6.16 -16.45 10.54
N LEU A 3 6.49 -15.18 10.77
CA LEU A 3 5.56 -14.07 10.57
C LEU A 3 5.60 -13.63 9.11
N LYS A 4 4.43 -13.51 8.49
CA LYS A 4 4.25 -12.99 7.14
C LYS A 4 3.38 -11.74 7.21
N ALA A 5 3.67 -10.79 6.32
CA ALA A 5 2.90 -9.57 6.18
C ALA A 5 2.63 -9.27 4.70
N TRP A 6 1.45 -8.72 4.43
CA TRP A 6 1.08 -8.21 3.12
C TRP A 6 0.49 -6.81 3.26
N HIS A 7 1.05 -5.89 2.49
CA HIS A 7 0.55 -4.56 2.28
C HIS A 7 1.17 -4.01 1.01
N LEU A 8 0.36 -3.34 0.19
CA LEU A 8 0.82 -2.50 -0.91
C LEU A 8 0.06 -1.18 -0.82
N PRO A 9 0.62 -0.06 -1.29
CA PRO A 9 -0.03 1.26 -1.22
C PRO A 9 -1.15 1.41 -2.29
N VAL A 10 -1.95 0.37 -2.51
CA VAL A 10 -3.03 0.27 -3.51
C VAL A 10 -4.18 -0.59 -2.96
N ALA A 11 -5.29 -0.66 -3.69
CA ALA A 11 -6.38 -1.57 -3.37
C ALA A 11 -5.89 -3.04 -3.31
N PRO A 12 -6.47 -3.90 -2.44
CA PRO A 12 -7.53 -3.61 -1.47
C PRO A 12 -7.00 -3.04 -0.14
N PHE A 13 -5.70 -2.82 0.00
CA PHE A 13 -5.08 -2.43 1.27
C PHE A 13 -5.28 -0.96 1.60
N ILE A 14 -5.41 -0.13 0.56
CA ILE A 14 -5.68 1.30 0.67
C ILE A 14 -7.08 1.58 0.13
N LYS A 15 -7.84 2.40 0.86
CA LYS A 15 -9.11 2.94 0.40
C LYS A 15 -9.25 4.38 0.86
N GLU A 16 -9.42 5.30 -0.08
CA GLU A 16 -9.85 6.66 0.22
C GLU A 16 -11.34 6.66 0.57
N GLN A 17 -11.71 7.32 1.67
CA GLN A 17 -13.10 7.46 2.08
C GLN A 17 -13.30 8.82 2.74
N GLN A 18 -13.98 9.72 2.04
CA GLN A 18 -14.15 11.13 2.45
C GLN A 18 -12.77 11.78 2.69
N GLU A 19 -12.51 12.27 3.90
CA GLU A 19 -11.26 12.93 4.28
C GLU A 19 -10.31 11.97 5.02
N ARG A 20 -10.39 10.67 4.75
CA ARG A 20 -9.57 9.65 5.41
C ARG A 20 -9.00 8.65 4.42
N LEU A 21 -7.75 8.27 4.68
CA LEU A 21 -7.10 7.15 4.02
C LEU A 21 -7.15 5.93 4.94
N ILE A 22 -7.97 4.95 4.56
CA ILE A 22 -8.05 3.68 5.27
C ILE A 22 -6.89 2.80 4.83
N ILE A 23 -6.08 2.34 5.78
CA ILE A 23 -4.89 1.52 5.55
C ILE A 23 -5.05 0.19 6.26
N THR A 24 -4.90 -0.90 5.50
CA THR A 24 -5.05 -2.27 6.01
C THR A 24 -3.74 -3.04 5.89
N LEU A 25 -3.28 -3.67 6.96
CA LEU A 25 -2.15 -4.61 6.99
C LEU A 25 -2.68 -6.02 7.20
N TRP A 26 -2.23 -6.97 6.40
CA TRP A 26 -2.54 -8.39 6.61
C TRP A 26 -1.34 -9.10 7.24
N LEU A 27 -1.59 -9.92 8.25
CA LEU A 27 -0.58 -10.70 8.95
C LEU A 27 -0.99 -12.17 9.02
N SER A 28 -0.02 -13.07 8.97
CA SER A 28 -0.21 -14.51 9.22
C SER A 28 1.02 -15.09 9.89
N GLY A 29 0.84 -16.06 10.77
CA GLY A 29 1.92 -16.70 11.53
C GLY A 29 1.49 -17.10 12.94
N ASP A 30 2.37 -17.82 13.63
CA ASP A 30 2.07 -18.44 14.93
C ASP A 30 2.13 -17.46 16.12
N ASP A 31 2.81 -16.33 15.94
CA ASP A 31 2.98 -15.30 16.98
C ASP A 31 2.71 -13.92 16.40
N LEU A 32 1.42 -13.62 16.30
CA LEU A 32 0.94 -12.33 15.84
C LEU A 32 1.14 -11.27 16.92
N PRO A 33 1.47 -10.03 16.53
CA PRO A 33 1.63 -8.96 17.50
C PRO A 33 0.29 -8.67 18.19
N PRO A 34 0.27 -8.50 19.53
CA PRO A 34 -0.93 -8.06 20.25
C PRO A 34 -1.33 -6.62 19.90
N ARG A 35 -0.41 -5.80 19.41
CA ARG A 35 -0.66 -4.41 19.01
C ARG A 35 0.07 -4.07 17.72
N VAL A 36 -0.63 -3.37 16.83
CA VAL A 36 -0.05 -2.74 15.64
C VAL A 36 -0.37 -1.26 15.68
N THR A 37 0.62 -0.43 15.36
CA THR A 37 0.43 1.00 15.14
C THR A 37 0.93 1.38 13.76
N LEU A 38 0.24 2.31 13.13
CA LEU A 38 0.66 2.96 11.90
C LEU A 38 1.48 4.20 12.28
N ARG A 39 2.76 4.22 11.89
CA ARG A 39 3.59 5.43 11.96
C ARG A 39 3.33 6.23 10.70
N ALA A 40 2.82 7.45 10.83
CA ALA A 40 2.59 8.38 9.73
C ALA A 40 3.33 9.70 9.99
N GLU A 41 3.38 10.57 8.97
CA GLU A 41 3.91 11.93 9.10
C GLU A 41 2.80 12.96 8.81
N GLU A 42 2.65 13.96 9.68
CA GLU A 42 1.84 15.17 9.45
C GLU A 42 2.75 16.38 9.71
N ASP A 43 2.91 17.25 8.71
CA ASP A 43 3.78 18.43 8.78
C ASP A 43 5.23 18.17 9.25
N ASN A 44 5.78 17.00 8.90
CA ASN A 44 7.08 16.46 9.30
C ASN A 44 7.18 15.99 10.77
N GLU A 45 6.05 15.98 11.50
CA GLU A 45 5.96 15.35 12.82
C GLU A 45 5.50 13.90 12.71
N GLU A 46 6.08 13.03 13.54
CA GLU A 46 5.70 11.63 13.61
C GLU A 46 4.39 11.44 14.38
N LEU A 47 3.40 10.83 13.73
CA LEU A 47 2.16 10.38 14.35
C LEU A 47 2.19 8.86 14.54
N SER A 48 1.85 8.40 15.75
CA SER A 48 1.64 6.97 16.05
C SER A 48 0.15 6.69 16.19
N LEU A 49 -0.44 6.16 15.13
CA LEU A 49 -1.87 5.93 15.02
C LEU A 49 -2.17 4.46 15.38
N PRO A 50 -3.10 4.17 16.30
CA PRO A 50 -3.45 2.79 16.63
C PRO A 50 -4.12 2.10 15.44
N MET A 51 -3.83 0.81 15.26
CA MET A 51 -4.57 -0.03 14.33
C MET A 51 -5.47 -1.01 15.08
N HIS A 52 -6.64 -1.27 14.51
CA HIS A 52 -7.63 -2.19 15.07
C HIS A 52 -7.64 -3.49 14.28
N ARG A 53 -7.52 -4.61 14.99
CA ARG A 53 -7.70 -5.94 14.40
C ARG A 53 -9.14 -6.10 13.93
N LEU A 54 -9.33 -6.46 12.68
CA LEU A 54 -10.64 -6.76 12.11
C LEU A 54 -11.10 -8.16 12.53
N ARG A 55 -12.41 -8.32 12.71
CA ARG A 55 -13.03 -9.61 13.07
C ARG A 55 -13.05 -10.59 11.90
N GLN A 56 -13.24 -10.07 10.69
CA GLN A 56 -13.29 -10.88 9.48
C GLN A 56 -11.87 -11.12 8.97
N GLU A 57 -11.55 -12.39 8.74
CA GLU A 57 -10.33 -12.79 8.05
C GLU A 57 -10.51 -12.55 6.54
N PRO A 58 -9.59 -11.84 5.86
CA PRO A 58 -9.63 -11.70 4.40
C PRO A 58 -9.40 -13.04 3.69
N HIS A 59 -8.58 -13.91 4.29
CA HIS A 59 -8.31 -15.28 3.87
C HIS A 59 -8.12 -16.16 5.11
N PRO A 60 -8.38 -17.48 5.03
CA PRO A 60 -8.17 -18.38 6.16
C PRO A 60 -6.77 -18.27 6.75
N GLY A 61 -6.67 -18.01 8.06
CA GLY A 61 -5.39 -17.89 8.77
C GLY A 61 -4.66 -16.56 8.55
N VAL A 62 -5.34 -15.57 7.95
CA VAL A 62 -4.83 -14.21 7.78
C VAL A 62 -5.64 -13.25 8.64
N VAL A 63 -4.95 -12.44 9.42
CA VAL A 63 -5.54 -11.41 10.27
C VAL A 63 -5.32 -10.04 9.63
N ALA A 64 -6.39 -9.26 9.49
CA ALA A 64 -6.30 -7.89 9.02
C ALA A 64 -6.27 -6.90 10.20
N TRP A 65 -5.41 -5.89 10.09
CA TRP A 65 -5.35 -4.73 10.97
C TRP A 65 -5.66 -3.48 10.16
N ARG A 66 -6.50 -2.59 10.68
CA ARG A 66 -6.90 -1.35 10.01
C ARG A 66 -6.50 -0.12 10.82
N GLY A 67 -5.85 0.83 10.16
CA GLY A 67 -5.58 2.18 10.66
C GLY A 67 -6.10 3.22 9.68
N GLU A 68 -6.12 4.48 10.12
CA GLU A 68 -6.64 5.59 9.32
C GLU A 68 -5.68 6.77 9.42
N ILE A 69 -5.38 7.41 8.28
CA ILE A 69 -4.66 8.69 8.23
C ILE A 69 -5.67 9.77 7.82
N SER A 70 -5.69 10.90 8.53
CA SER A 70 -6.49 12.07 8.14
C SER A 70 -5.94 12.68 6.84
N LEU A 71 -6.82 13.03 5.92
CA LEU A 71 -6.49 13.76 4.70
C LEU A 71 -6.74 15.26 4.81
N VAL A 72 -7.31 15.72 5.94
CA VAL A 72 -7.63 17.13 6.19
C VAL A 72 -6.37 18.00 6.28
N ASN A 73 -5.33 17.50 6.94
CA ASN A 73 -4.08 18.21 7.20
C ASN A 73 -2.89 17.44 6.61
N GLY A 74 -1.74 18.08 6.48
CA GLY A 74 -0.47 17.49 6.04
C GLY A 74 -0.24 17.47 4.52
N GLN A 75 0.87 16.86 4.11
CA GLN A 75 1.39 16.93 2.74
C GLN A 75 0.64 16.00 1.77
N PRO A 76 0.52 16.36 0.47
CA PRO A 76 -0.10 15.50 -0.56
C PRO A 76 0.47 14.07 -0.59
N ARG A 77 1.78 13.93 -0.41
CA ARG A 77 2.44 12.63 -0.25
C ARG A 77 2.32 12.15 1.20
N ARG A 78 1.51 11.13 1.42
CA ARG A 78 1.33 10.47 2.72
C ARG A 78 2.33 9.36 2.89
N ARG A 79 3.27 9.52 3.83
CA ARG A 79 4.25 8.49 4.17
C ARG A 79 3.86 7.76 5.44
N TYR A 80 4.05 6.44 5.43
CA TYR A 80 3.74 5.62 6.60
C TYR A 80 4.51 4.30 6.64
N SER A 81 4.53 3.69 7.83
CA SER A 81 5.06 2.35 8.07
C SER A 81 4.29 1.67 9.20
N PHE A 82 4.38 0.35 9.30
CA PHE A 82 3.72 -0.39 10.37
C PHE A 82 4.71 -0.73 11.47
N LYS A 83 4.34 -0.48 12.72
CA LYS A 83 5.07 -0.90 13.91
C LYS A 83 4.27 -1.97 14.62
N LEU A 84 4.81 -3.18 14.63
CA LEU A 84 4.26 -4.36 15.28
C LEU A 84 4.90 -4.47 16.67
N LEU A 85 4.10 -4.61 17.71
CA LEU A 85 4.51 -4.53 19.10
C LEU A 85 4.10 -5.78 19.87
N TRP A 86 5.07 -6.38 20.54
CA TRP A 86 4.92 -7.41 21.57
C TRP A 86 5.38 -6.84 22.91
N ALA A 87 5.29 -7.62 23.99
CA ALA A 87 5.73 -7.20 25.31
C ALA A 87 7.26 -6.98 25.39
N ASP A 88 8.04 -7.77 24.64
CA ASP A 88 9.50 -7.86 24.71
C ASP A 88 10.21 -7.37 23.44
N ARG A 89 9.46 -7.15 22.35
CA ARG A 89 10.04 -6.79 21.05
C ARG A 89 9.13 -5.94 20.19
N GLN A 90 9.73 -5.34 19.18
CA GLN A 90 9.04 -4.66 18.10
C GLN A 90 9.60 -5.09 16.74
N LEU A 91 8.77 -4.99 15.72
CA LEU A 91 9.18 -5.07 14.31
C LEU A 91 8.53 -3.93 13.53
N TRP A 92 9.23 -3.49 12.51
CA TRP A 92 8.76 -2.55 11.52
C TRP A 92 8.48 -3.30 10.23
N PHE A 93 7.37 -3.00 9.57
CA PHE A 93 7.08 -3.52 8.25
C PHE A 93 6.97 -2.37 7.24
N THR A 94 7.74 -2.49 6.16
CA THR A 94 7.91 -1.50 5.10
C THR A 94 7.95 -2.18 3.73
N PRO A 95 8.06 -1.43 2.60
CA PRO A 95 8.31 -2.04 1.29
C PRO A 95 9.55 -2.93 1.24
N GLN A 96 10.54 -2.71 2.11
CA GLN A 96 11.76 -3.51 2.20
C GLN A 96 11.57 -4.78 3.07
N GLY A 97 10.37 -5.01 3.57
CA GLY A 97 10.04 -6.13 4.46
C GLY A 97 10.16 -5.78 5.94
N PHE A 98 10.53 -6.77 6.76
CA PHE A 98 10.62 -6.60 8.21
C PHE A 98 11.97 -6.04 8.64
N ASN A 99 11.96 -5.10 9.58
CA ASN A 99 13.17 -4.58 10.23
C ASN A 99 12.96 -4.46 11.74
N ARG A 100 14.02 -4.58 12.55
CA ARG A 100 13.97 -4.35 14.00
C ARG A 100 14.07 -2.86 14.35
N PHE A 101 14.65 -2.08 13.46
CA PHE A 101 14.88 -0.65 13.65
C PHE A 101 13.85 0.19 12.90
N PRO A 102 13.54 1.40 13.40
CA PRO A 102 12.67 2.33 12.70
C PRO A 102 13.19 2.62 11.29
N PRO A 103 12.33 2.60 10.27
CA PRO A 103 12.77 2.84 8.90
C PRO A 103 13.14 4.31 8.68
N ALA A 104 14.09 4.53 7.78
CA ALA A 104 14.35 5.85 7.24
C ALA A 104 13.17 6.32 6.39
N ARG A 105 13.06 7.64 6.17
CA ARG A 105 11.92 8.26 5.47
C ARG A 105 11.68 7.69 4.07
N LEU A 106 12.75 7.40 3.33
CA LEU A 106 12.68 6.84 1.97
C LEU A 106 12.31 5.35 1.94
N GLU A 107 12.40 4.68 3.07
CA GLU A 107 12.05 3.27 3.22
C GLU A 107 10.59 3.08 3.65
N GLN A 108 9.82 4.16 3.83
CA GLN A 108 8.40 4.10 4.18
C GLN A 108 7.53 3.86 2.95
N PHE A 109 6.34 3.30 3.15
CA PHE A 109 5.30 3.34 2.12
C PHE A 109 4.94 4.80 1.82
N ALA A 110 4.50 5.06 0.60
CA ALA A 110 4.01 6.37 0.19
C ALA A 110 2.77 6.22 -0.69
N VAL A 111 1.81 7.12 -0.49
CA VAL A 111 0.64 7.30 -1.33
C VAL A 111 0.55 8.79 -1.66
N ASP A 112 0.40 9.15 -2.93
CA ASP A 112 0.17 10.53 -3.35
C ASP A 112 -1.33 10.78 -3.47
N LEU A 113 -1.82 11.83 -2.81
CA LEU A 113 -3.24 12.21 -2.81
C LEU A 113 -3.41 13.72 -3.08
N PRO A 114 -4.37 14.12 -3.95
CA PRO A 114 -5.22 13.24 -4.75
C PRO A 114 -4.41 12.48 -5.82
N ASP A 115 -4.74 11.21 -6.04
CA ASP A 115 -4.19 10.46 -7.17
C ASP A 115 -4.89 10.92 -8.44
N SER A 116 -4.16 11.66 -9.29
CA SER A 116 -4.66 12.14 -10.58
C SER A 116 -4.64 11.08 -11.67
N GLY A 117 -4.17 9.86 -11.36
CA GLY A 117 -4.20 8.72 -12.26
C GLY A 117 -5.63 8.29 -12.63
N PRO A 118 -5.90 7.92 -13.89
CA PRO A 118 -7.19 7.35 -14.25
C PRO A 118 -7.38 6.01 -13.53
N GLN A 119 -8.38 5.94 -12.64
CA GLN A 119 -8.59 4.79 -11.74
C GLN A 119 -8.72 3.45 -12.50
N TRP A 120 -9.25 3.46 -13.72
CA TRP A 120 -9.42 2.27 -14.55
C TRP A 120 -8.10 1.60 -14.95
N VAL A 121 -6.97 2.32 -14.89
CA VAL A 121 -5.63 1.82 -15.26
C VAL A 121 -5.19 0.66 -14.39
N ALA A 122 -5.54 0.66 -13.09
CA ALA A 122 -5.13 -0.37 -12.15
C ALA A 122 -5.67 -1.77 -12.51
N ASP A 123 -6.79 -1.82 -13.23
CA ASP A 123 -7.47 -3.05 -13.64
C ASP A 123 -7.12 -3.48 -15.09
N GLN A 124 -6.24 -2.74 -15.78
CA GLN A 124 -5.88 -3.07 -17.16
C GLN A 124 -4.60 -3.90 -17.27
N VAL A 125 -4.57 -4.74 -18.30
CA VAL A 125 -3.34 -5.36 -18.79
C VAL A 125 -2.87 -4.56 -20.00
N PHE A 126 -1.70 -3.94 -19.89
CA PHE A 126 -1.10 -3.18 -20.99
C PHE A 126 -0.40 -4.11 -21.98
N TYR A 127 -0.67 -3.90 -23.26
CA TYR A 127 0.08 -4.52 -24.35
C TYR A 127 0.86 -3.43 -25.11
N GLN A 128 2.17 -3.40 -24.92
CA GLN A 128 3.02 -2.41 -25.58
C GLN A 128 3.34 -2.87 -27.01
N ILE A 129 2.92 -2.06 -27.99
CA ILE A 129 3.13 -2.30 -29.41
C ILE A 129 4.29 -1.45 -29.90
N PHE A 130 5.26 -2.07 -30.57
CA PHE A 130 6.22 -1.39 -31.43
C PHE A 130 5.71 -1.44 -32.87
N PRO A 131 5.11 -0.37 -33.42
CA PRO A 131 4.37 -0.44 -34.69
C PRO A 131 5.19 -1.04 -35.84
N ASP A 132 6.46 -0.65 -35.95
CA ASP A 132 7.37 -1.12 -37.01
C ASP A 132 7.65 -2.64 -36.98
N ARG A 133 7.42 -3.29 -35.83
CA ARG A 133 7.73 -4.71 -35.59
C ARG A 133 6.51 -5.53 -35.17
N PHE A 134 5.32 -4.94 -35.17
CA PHE A 134 4.12 -5.59 -34.65
C PHE A 134 3.45 -6.45 -35.71
N ALA A 135 2.99 -5.81 -36.79
CA ALA A 135 2.36 -6.48 -37.92
C ALA A 135 2.46 -5.59 -39.16
N ARG A 136 2.71 -6.21 -40.32
CA ARG A 136 2.66 -5.51 -41.60
C ARG A 136 1.19 -5.29 -41.98
N SER A 137 0.81 -4.06 -42.34
CA SER A 137 -0.52 -3.79 -42.91
C SER A 137 -0.66 -4.46 -44.29
N GLU A 138 -1.89 -4.56 -44.79
CA GLU A 138 -2.12 -4.95 -46.18
C GLU A 138 -1.39 -3.99 -47.13
N SER A 139 -1.00 -4.52 -48.30
CA SER A 139 -0.40 -3.72 -49.35
C SER A 139 -1.43 -2.72 -49.84
N ARG A 140 -1.08 -1.43 -49.84
CA ARG A 140 -1.94 -0.38 -50.40
C ARG A 140 -2.15 -0.62 -51.90
N GLU A 141 -3.39 -0.45 -52.35
CA GLU A 141 -3.73 -0.40 -53.78
C GLU A 141 -3.62 1.04 -54.32
N ALA A 142 -3.47 1.17 -55.63
CA ALA A 142 -3.42 2.47 -56.28
C ALA A 142 -4.75 3.22 -56.11
N GLY A 143 -4.74 4.35 -55.38
CA GLY A 143 -5.90 5.22 -55.17
C GLY A 143 -6.33 5.40 -53.71
N GLN A 144 -5.61 4.84 -52.74
CA GLN A 144 -5.84 5.06 -51.31
C GLN A 144 -4.96 6.22 -50.78
N ASP A 145 -5.35 7.46 -51.09
CA ASP A 145 -4.89 8.70 -50.43
C ASP A 145 -6.06 9.35 -49.68
#